data_AF-N1ZS64-F1
#
_entry.id   AF-N1ZS64-F1
#
_cell.length_a   1.000
_cell.length_b   1.000
_cell.length_c   1.000
_cell.angle_alpha   90.00
_cell.angle_beta   90.00
_cell.angle_gamma   90.00
#
_symmetry.space_group_name_H-M   'P 1'
#
loop_
_entity.id
_entity.type
_entity.pdbx_description
1 polymer ?
#
loop_
_entity_poly.entity_id
_entity_poly.type
_entity_poly.pdbx_seq_one_letter_code
_entity_poly.pdbx_strand_id
1 'polypeptide(L)'
;MSLQETVNHIVNDKRNKKIKQIQQRFDEMSEQWFHKQWQKTFEIMDYYYKKSDEYARQKVAALEMEKLSDIWQGYKNILKQSKTDENFDAFVALEELKKNVAEYDKQKQIWQKQFHRYEGSEKYYLRG
;
A
#
# COMPACT_ATOMS: atom_id res chain seq x y z
N MET A 1 -39.29 13.39 12.74
CA MET A 1 -38.24 12.52 12.19
C MET A 1 -38.56 11.09 12.60
N SER A 2 -38.76 10.19 11.65
CA SER A 2 -39.05 8.78 11.91
C SER A 2 -37.76 8.01 12.28
N LEU A 3 -37.88 6.84 12.92
CA LEU A 3 -36.73 5.97 13.21
C LEU A 3 -35.94 5.62 11.93
N GLN A 4 -36.65 5.42 10.81
CA GLN A 4 -36.04 5.12 9.51
C GLN A 4 -35.20 6.29 8.98
N GLU A 5 -35.71 7.52 9.10
CA GLU A 5 -34.98 8.74 8.71
C GLU A 5 -33.71 8.93 9.56
N THR A 6 -33.80 8.69 10.86
CA THR A 6 -32.65 8.77 11.78
C THR A 6 -31.58 7.73 11.42
N VAL A 7 -31.97 6.48 11.12
CA VAL A 7 -31.04 5.43 10.70
C VAL A 7 -30.34 5.81 9.39
N ASN A 8 -31.09 6.27 8.38
CA ASN A 8 -30.53 6.69 7.10
C ASN A 8 -29.54 7.84 7.28
N HIS A 9 -29.85 8.82 8.13
CA HIS A 9 -28.94 9.93 8.44
C HIS A 9 -27.62 9.45 9.05
N ILE A 10 -27.67 8.56 10.05
CA ILE A 10 -26.48 8.01 10.71
C ILE A 10 -25.60 7.24 9.72
N VAL A 11 -26.22 6.44 8.85
CA VAL A 11 -25.49 5.67 7.82
C VAL A 11 -24.80 6.61 6.84
N ASN A 12 -25.51 7.63 6.35
CA ASN A 12 -24.97 8.63 5.43
C ASN A 12 -23.81 9.44 6.04
N ASP A 13 -23.93 9.85 7.30
CA ASP A 13 -22.84 10.54 8.01
C ASP A 13 -21.58 9.68 8.11
N LYS A 14 -21.74 8.40 8.46
CA LYS A 14 -20.62 7.45 8.53
C LYS A 14 -19.96 7.26 7.16
N ARG A 15 -20.77 7.09 6.11
CA ARG A 15 -20.31 7.01 4.71
C ARG A 15 -19.50 8.24 4.33
N ASN A 16 -20.05 9.44 4.55
CA ASN A 16 -19.41 10.70 4.19
C ASN A 16 -18.10 10.93 4.96
N LYS A 17 -18.05 10.58 6.25
CA LYS A 17 -16.82 10.63 7.04
C LYS A 17 -15.75 9.69 6.47
N LYS A 18 -16.14 8.49 6.03
CA LYS A 18 -15.21 7.53 5.41
C LYS A 18 -14.67 8.03 4.07
N ILE A 19 -15.53 8.54 3.20
CA ILE A 19 -15.14 9.13 1.90
C ILE A 19 -14.14 10.28 2.13
N LYS A 20 -14.40 11.16 3.12
CA LYS A 20 -13.48 12.26 3.48
C LYS A 20 -12.10 11.76 3.91
N GLN A 21 -12.02 10.68 4.67
CA GLN A 21 -10.73 10.06 5.04
C GLN A 21 -9.98 9.52 3.82
N ILE A 22 -10.69 8.88 2.89
CA ILE A 22 -10.11 8.37 1.65
C ILE A 22 -9.59 9.54 0.80
N GLN A 23 -10.36 10.63 0.69
CA GLN A 23 -9.95 11.83 -0.02
C GLN A 23 -8.66 12.43 0.57
N GLN A 24 -8.60 12.58 1.90
CA GLN A 24 -7.40 13.07 2.58
C GLN A 24 -6.16 12.22 2.26
N ARG A 25 -6.27 10.89 2.32
CA ARG A 25 -5.17 9.98 1.96
C ARG A 25 -4.79 10.06 0.49
N PHE A 26 -5.78 10.18 -0.39
CA PHE A 26 -5.55 10.35 -1.82
C PHE A 26 -4.80 11.66 -2.13
N ASP A 27 -5.17 12.76 -1.47
CA ASP A 27 -4.53 14.06 -1.65
C ASP A 27 -3.09 14.10 -1.10
N GLU A 28 -2.81 13.35 -0.03
CA GLU A 28 -1.45 13.15 0.50
C GLU A 28 -0.53 12.46 -0.53
N MET A 29 -1.08 11.56 -1.36
CA MET A 29 -0.38 10.81 -2.40
C MET A 29 -0.22 11.60 -3.70
N SER A 30 0.27 12.84 -3.57
CA SER A 30 0.62 13.70 -4.70
C SER A 30 1.78 13.12 -5.54
N GLU A 31 1.96 13.64 -6.75
CA GLU A 31 3.10 13.30 -7.60
C GLU A 31 4.45 13.52 -6.89
N GLN A 32 4.59 14.62 -6.14
CA GLN A 32 5.78 14.90 -5.33
C GLN A 32 5.98 13.86 -4.22
N TRP A 33 4.90 13.38 -3.61
CA TRP A 33 4.97 12.33 -2.61
C TRP A 33 5.45 11.02 -3.24
N PHE A 34 4.90 10.63 -4.39
CA PHE A 34 5.35 9.45 -5.14
C PHE A 34 6.82 9.56 -5.55
N HIS A 35 7.25 10.72 -6.01
CA HIS A 35 8.65 10.96 -6.35
C HIS A 35 9.58 10.73 -5.14
N LYS A 36 9.18 11.21 -3.95
CA LYS A 36 9.93 10.95 -2.71
C LYS A 36 9.95 9.46 -2.33
N GLN A 37 8.88 8.72 -2.56
CA GLN A 37 8.89 7.27 -2.33
C GLN A 37 9.82 6.57 -3.31
N TRP A 38 9.81 6.95 -4.60
CA TRP A 38 10.74 6.43 -5.60
C TRP A 38 12.19 6.69 -5.22
N GLN A 39 12.54 7.92 -4.83
CA GLN A 39 13.90 8.26 -4.42
C GLN A 39 14.39 7.37 -3.27
N LYS A 40 13.59 7.23 -2.20
CA LYS A 40 13.93 6.35 -1.07
C LYS A 40 14.13 4.90 -1.50
N THR A 41 13.26 4.40 -2.38
CA THR A 41 13.36 3.03 -2.89
C THR A 41 14.65 2.84 -3.69
N PHE A 42 15.02 3.79 -4.55
CA PHE A 42 16.28 3.74 -5.31
C PHE A 42 17.50 3.86 -4.42
N GLU A 43 17.51 4.75 -3.42
CA GLU A 43 18.61 4.87 -2.44
C GLU A 43 18.85 3.55 -1.71
N ILE A 44 17.77 2.86 -1.31
CA ILE A 44 17.86 1.53 -0.70
C ILE A 44 18.46 0.52 -1.69
N MET A 45 17.98 0.50 -2.93
CA MET A 45 18.50 -0.41 -3.96
C MET A 45 19.98 -0.17 -4.25
N ASP A 46 20.40 1.10 -4.35
CA ASP A 46 21.78 1.50 -4.64
C ASP A 46 22.73 1.13 -3.50
N TYR A 47 22.32 1.30 -2.24
CA TYR A 47 23.09 0.85 -1.07
C TYR A 47 23.39 -0.67 -1.10
N TYR A 48 22.53 -1.45 -1.74
CA TYR A 48 22.70 -2.90 -1.85
C TYR A 48 23.21 -3.37 -3.22
N TYR A 49 23.57 -2.44 -4.09
CA TYR A 49 24.14 -2.72 -5.40
C TYR A 49 25.40 -3.59 -5.25
N LYS A 50 25.52 -4.65 -6.05
CA LYS A 50 26.59 -5.67 -6.00
C LYS A 50 26.55 -6.64 -4.80
N LYS A 51 25.49 -6.65 -4.00
CA LYS A 51 25.29 -7.73 -3.01
C LYS A 51 24.74 -8.99 -3.68
N SER A 52 25.03 -10.15 -3.11
CA SER A 52 24.55 -11.44 -3.61
C SER A 52 23.02 -11.57 -3.64
N ASP A 53 22.32 -10.73 -2.87
CA ASP A 53 20.86 -10.67 -2.77
C ASP A 53 20.24 -9.45 -3.49
N GLU A 54 21.00 -8.75 -4.35
CA GLU A 54 20.56 -7.57 -5.10
C GLU A 54 19.19 -7.80 -5.78
N TYR A 55 19.05 -8.91 -6.52
CA TYR A 55 17.81 -9.22 -7.23
C TYR A 55 16.58 -9.31 -6.31
N ALA A 56 16.71 -9.98 -5.16
CA ALA A 56 15.62 -10.10 -4.21
C ALA A 56 15.23 -8.71 -3.66
N ARG A 57 16.21 -7.83 -3.43
CA ARG A 57 15.98 -6.47 -2.92
C ARG A 57 15.29 -5.60 -3.97
N GLN A 58 15.70 -5.69 -5.23
CA GLN A 58 15.01 -5.04 -6.34
C GLN A 58 13.55 -5.52 -6.45
N LYS A 59 13.27 -6.81 -6.22
CA LYS A 59 11.91 -7.33 -6.19
C LYS A 59 11.06 -6.78 -5.05
N VAL A 60 11.61 -6.66 -3.83
CA VAL A 60 10.89 -6.05 -2.71
C VAL A 60 10.60 -4.56 -2.96
N ALA A 61 11.56 -3.84 -3.53
CA ALA A 61 11.40 -2.46 -3.95
C ALA A 61 10.28 -2.28 -4.99
N ALA A 62 10.29 -3.11 -6.05
CA ALA A 62 9.25 -3.09 -7.08
C ALA A 62 7.85 -3.37 -6.48
N LEU A 63 7.73 -4.39 -5.63
CA LEU A 63 6.46 -4.73 -4.96
C LEU A 63 5.93 -3.59 -4.08
N GLU A 64 6.80 -2.82 -3.44
CA GLU A 64 6.35 -1.65 -2.65
C GLU A 64 5.79 -0.56 -3.55
N MET A 65 6.41 -0.29 -4.70
CA MET A 65 5.94 0.72 -5.63
C MET A 65 4.63 0.31 -6.32
N GLU A 66 4.51 -0.97 -6.71
CA GLU A 66 3.27 -1.54 -7.25
C GLU A 66 2.14 -1.42 -6.22
N LYS A 67 2.39 -1.81 -4.97
CA LYS A 67 1.44 -1.68 -3.85
C LYS A 67 0.94 -0.24 -3.69
N LEU A 68 1.85 0.75 -3.68
CA LEU A 68 1.48 2.15 -3.54
C LEU A 68 0.66 2.67 -4.73
N SER A 69 1.00 2.25 -5.94
CA SER A 69 0.22 2.57 -7.14
C SER A 69 -1.20 2.02 -7.07
N ASP A 70 -1.36 0.76 -6.65
CA ASP A 70 -2.67 0.12 -6.51
C ASP A 70 -3.53 0.75 -5.41
N ILE A 71 -2.93 1.16 -4.28
CA ILE A 71 -3.63 1.92 -3.24
C ILE A 71 -4.18 3.23 -3.81
N TRP A 72 -3.36 3.98 -4.54
CA TRP A 72 -3.77 5.25 -5.12
C TRP A 72 -4.90 5.08 -6.14
N GLN A 73 -4.77 4.10 -7.04
CA GLN A 73 -5.79 3.81 -8.03
C GLN A 73 -7.08 3.30 -7.38
N GLY A 74 -6.97 2.48 -6.33
CA GLY A 74 -8.09 2.02 -5.52
C GLY A 74 -8.85 3.18 -4.87
N TYR A 75 -8.15 4.12 -4.24
CA TYR A 75 -8.75 5.33 -3.68
C TYR A 75 -9.42 6.18 -4.75
N LYS A 76 -8.76 6.40 -5.90
CA LYS A 76 -9.34 7.13 -7.04
C LYS A 76 -10.67 6.52 -7.50
N ASN A 77 -10.72 5.19 -7.61
CA ASN A 77 -11.92 4.47 -8.03
C ASN A 77 -13.05 4.57 -7.00
N ILE A 78 -12.74 4.38 -5.71
CA ILE A 78 -13.70 4.54 -4.62
C ILE A 78 -14.29 5.96 -4.61
N LEU A 79 -13.44 6.99 -4.71
CA LEU A 79 -13.87 8.38 -4.74
C LEU A 79 -14.74 8.67 -5.96
N LYS A 80 -14.39 8.13 -7.13
CA LYS A 80 -15.20 8.27 -8.35
C LYS A 80 -16.57 7.62 -8.18
N GLN A 81 -16.62 6.37 -7.73
CA GLN A 81 -17.87 5.62 -7.54
C GLN A 81 -18.78 6.29 -6.49
N SER A 82 -18.21 6.77 -5.39
CA SER A 82 -18.98 7.45 -4.33
C SER A 82 -19.66 8.77 -4.76
N LYS A 83 -19.18 9.38 -5.85
CA LYS A 83 -19.80 10.57 -6.47
C LYS A 83 -20.92 10.22 -7.45
N THR A 84 -20.87 9.03 -8.04
CA THR A 84 -21.82 8.59 -9.08
C THR A 84 -22.92 7.69 -8.54
N ASP A 85 -22.70 7.05 -7.39
CA ASP A 85 -23.64 6.13 -6.75
C ASP A 85 -23.79 6.47 -5.26
N GLU A 86 -24.99 6.91 -4.89
CA GLU A 86 -25.34 7.27 -3.52
C GLU A 86 -25.42 6.05 -2.60
N ASN A 87 -25.72 4.87 -3.16
CA ASN A 87 -25.79 3.59 -2.43
C ASN A 87 -24.45 2.86 -2.37
N PHE A 88 -23.40 3.43 -2.97
CA PHE A 88 -22.08 2.82 -2.96
C PHE A 88 -21.54 2.66 -1.54
N ASP A 89 -21.20 1.42 -1.19
CA ASP A 89 -20.60 1.08 0.10
C ASP A 89 -19.08 1.25 0.07
N ALA A 90 -18.64 2.46 0.42
CA ALA A 90 -17.22 2.79 0.52
C ALA A 90 -16.48 1.99 1.60
N PHE A 91 -17.17 1.37 2.57
CA PHE A 91 -16.53 0.51 3.56
C PHE A 91 -16.16 -0.83 2.95
N VAL A 92 -17.10 -1.48 2.25
CA VAL A 92 -16.85 -2.77 1.59
C VAL A 92 -15.73 -2.65 0.56
N ALA A 93 -15.78 -1.64 -0.31
CA ALA A 93 -14.75 -1.41 -1.31
C ALA A 93 -13.36 -1.15 -0.69
N LEU A 94 -13.29 -0.47 0.45
CA LEU A 94 -12.04 -0.24 1.16
C LEU A 94 -11.49 -1.54 1.79
N GLU A 95 -12.36 -2.40 2.32
CA GLU A 95 -11.94 -3.71 2.85
C GLU A 95 -11.44 -4.63 1.74
N GLU A 96 -12.07 -4.62 0.56
CA GLU A 96 -11.56 -5.33 -0.61
C GLU A 96 -10.18 -4.82 -1.05
N LEU A 97 -10.00 -3.49 -1.12
CA LEU A 97 -8.71 -2.90 -1.42
C LEU A 97 -7.63 -3.34 -0.41
N LYS A 98 -7.94 -3.35 0.89
CA LYS A 98 -7.01 -3.82 1.93
C LYS A 98 -6.62 -5.28 1.74
N LYS A 99 -7.58 -6.15 1.39
CA LYS A 99 -7.31 -7.57 1.13
C LYS A 99 -6.37 -7.75 -0.06
N ASN A 100 -6.62 -7.02 -1.16
CA ASN A 100 -5.77 -7.08 -2.35
C ASN A 100 -4.35 -6.58 -2.03
N VAL A 101 -4.26 -5.47 -1.30
CA VAL A 101 -2.99 -4.87 -0.89
C VAL A 101 -2.19 -5.77 0.07
N ALA A 102 -2.86 -6.56 0.91
CA ALA A 102 -2.20 -7.49 1.82
C ALA A 102 -1.46 -8.63 1.09
N GLU A 103 -1.81 -8.91 -0.17
CA GLU A 103 -1.09 -9.93 -0.96
C GLU A 103 0.33 -9.49 -1.30
N TYR A 104 0.55 -8.19 -1.54
CA TYR A 104 1.90 -7.64 -1.72
C TYR A 104 2.77 -7.86 -0.48
N ASP A 105 2.22 -7.76 0.73
CA ASP A 105 2.98 -7.98 1.96
C ASP A 105 3.41 -9.45 2.09
N LYS A 106 2.57 -10.41 1.67
CA LYS A 106 2.95 -11.83 1.61
C LYS A 106 4.06 -12.06 0.58
N GLN A 107 3.93 -11.49 -0.61
CA GLN A 107 4.95 -11.61 -1.66
C GLN A 107 6.28 -10.99 -1.22
N LYS A 108 6.26 -9.83 -0.57
CA LYS A 108 7.46 -9.19 0.00
C LYS A 108 8.13 -10.10 1.04
N GLN A 109 7.38 -10.74 1.93
CA GLN A 109 7.94 -11.66 2.93
C GLN A 109 8.67 -12.84 2.27
N ILE A 110 8.20 -13.35 1.14
CA ILE A 110 8.88 -14.42 0.39
C ILE A 110 10.25 -13.96 -0.12
N TRP A 111 10.32 -12.77 -0.70
CA TRP A 111 11.58 -12.19 -1.19
C TRP A 111 12.52 -11.79 -0.04
N GLN A 112 11.98 -11.25 1.06
CA GLN A 112 12.76 -10.89 2.24
C GLN A 112 13.44 -12.09 2.90
N LYS A 113 12.85 -13.29 2.85
CA LYS A 113 13.52 -14.52 3.33
C LYS A 113 14.81 -14.81 2.55
N GLN A 114 14.93 -14.32 1.32
CA GLN A 114 16.15 -14.46 0.52
C GLN A 114 17.23 -13.47 0.97
N PHE A 115 16.89 -12.42 1.72
CA PHE A 115 17.85 -11.48 2.32
C PHE A 115 18.68 -12.13 3.44
N HIS A 116 18.24 -13.28 3.97
CA HIS A 116 18.90 -13.99 5.08
C HIS A 116 19.77 -15.17 4.64
N ARG A 117 20.02 -15.36 3.35
CA ARG A 117 21.17 -16.14 2.89
C ARG A 117 22.30 -15.21 2.49
N TYR A 118 22.90 -14.49 3.45
CA TYR A 118 24.35 -14.17 3.46
C TYR A 118 24.86 -13.43 4.73
N GLU A 119 24.17 -13.47 5.88
CA GLU A 119 24.80 -13.07 7.17
C GLU A 119 25.16 -14.28 8.06
N GLY A 120 24.79 -15.50 7.64
CA GLY A 120 25.16 -16.76 8.31
C GLY A 120 26.38 -17.47 7.72
N SER A 121 26.82 -17.11 6.52
CA SER A 121 27.97 -17.73 5.82
C SER A 121 29.28 -16.97 5.99
N GLU A 122 29.28 -15.71 6.46
CA GLU A 122 30.50 -14.95 6.75
C GLU A 122 31.15 -15.30 8.09
N LYS A 123 30.48 -16.05 8.98
CA LYS A 123 31.10 -16.51 10.24
C LYS A 123 32.13 -17.65 10.06
N TYR A 124 32.29 -18.20 8.86
CA TYR A 124 33.23 -19.30 8.60
C TYR A 124 34.49 -18.91 7.81
N TYR A 125 34.62 -17.67 7.34
CA TYR A 125 35.82 -17.23 6.59
C TYR A 125 36.72 -16.22 7.33
N LEU A 126 36.40 -15.86 8.58
CA LEU A 126 37.23 -14.99 9.43
C LEU A 126 37.69 -15.66 10.74
N ARG A 127 37.77 -16.99 10.76
CA ARG A 127 38.68 -17.73 11.65
C ARG A 127 39.81 -18.34 10.80
N GLY A 128 40.58 -17.45 10.18
CA GLY A 128 41.96 -17.67 9.78
C GLY A 128 42.84 -16.77 10.63
#